data_AF-A0AAU3V5E7-F1
#
_entry.id   AF-A0AAU3V5E7-F1
#
_cell.length_a   1.000
_cell.length_b   1.000
_cell.length_c   1.000
_cell.angle_alpha   90.00
_cell.angle_beta   90.00
_cell.angle_gamma   90.00
#
_symmetry.space_group_name_H-M   'P 1'
#
loop_
_entity.id
_entity.type
_entity.pdbx_description
1 polymer ?
#
loop_
_entity_poly.entity_id
_entity_poly.type
_entity_poly.pdbx_seq_one_letter_code
_entity_poly.pdbx_strand_id
1 'polypeptide(L)'
;MTESGEPELNVYYRHLAALLQRSDEENFRALLEQARRVSRGEYETGLYDHQQAFRLLWHHLDRSGYLRQAHRDARTRLATGRATPDEAAELELFFTVYAQVRSVAARTA
;
A
#
# COMPACT_ATOMS: atom_id res chain seq x y z
N MET A 1 1.47 -27.97 16.96
CA MET A 1 0.34 -28.37 16.11
C MET A 1 -0.86 -27.58 16.59
N THR A 2 -1.17 -26.45 15.96
CA THR A 2 -2.41 -25.70 16.19
C THR A 2 -3.48 -26.28 15.26
N GLU A 3 -4.65 -26.49 15.84
CA GLU A 3 -5.70 -27.42 15.44
C GLU A 3 -6.67 -26.87 14.38
N SER A 4 -6.15 -26.14 13.39
CA SER A 4 -6.91 -25.79 12.19
C SER A 4 -5.97 -25.91 11.00
N GLY A 5 -6.13 -26.98 10.22
CA GLY A 5 -5.40 -27.22 8.97
C GLY A 5 -5.73 -26.23 7.85
N GLU A 6 -6.12 -25.00 8.18
CA GLU A 6 -6.16 -23.91 7.23
C GLU A 6 -4.72 -23.44 7.05
N PRO A 7 -4.16 -23.49 5.82
CA PRO A 7 -2.86 -22.88 5.58
C PRO A 7 -2.97 -21.41 6.00
N GLU A 8 -2.03 -20.91 6.81
CA GLU A 8 -1.90 -19.48 7.06
C GLU A 8 -1.97 -18.77 5.71
N LEU A 9 -3.09 -18.09 5.44
CA LEU A 9 -3.32 -17.51 4.14
C LEU A 9 -2.21 -16.51 3.87
N ASN A 10 -1.41 -16.82 2.87
CA ASN A 10 -0.35 -15.94 2.36
C ASN A 10 -0.89 -14.51 2.26
N VAL A 11 -0.07 -13.52 2.65
CA VAL A 11 -0.40 -12.09 2.72
C VAL A 11 -1.21 -11.62 1.51
N TYR A 12 -0.83 -12.07 0.30
CA TYR A 12 -1.56 -11.78 -0.93
C TYR A 12 -3.04 -12.20 -0.86
N TYR A 13 -3.33 -13.45 -0.47
CA TYR A 13 -4.70 -13.97 -0.41
C TYR A 13 -5.53 -13.31 0.69
N ARG A 14 -4.91 -12.94 1.83
CA ARG A 14 -5.60 -12.14 2.86
C ARG A 14 -6.04 -10.79 2.33
N HIS A 15 -5.18 -10.10 1.58
CA HIS A 15 -5.56 -8.84 0.94
C HIS A 15 -6.59 -9.04 -0.16
N LEU A 16 -6.49 -10.10 -0.96
CA LEU A 16 -7.46 -10.41 -2.01
C LEU A 16 -8.86 -10.66 -1.45
N ALA A 17 -8.97 -11.46 -0.38
CA ALA A 17 -10.25 -11.75 0.26
C ALA A 17 -10.92 -10.52 0.87
N ALA A 18 -10.11 -9.60 1.41
CA ALA A 18 -10.60 -8.38 2.06
C ALA A 18 -10.78 -7.19 1.10
N LEU A 19 -10.27 -7.25 -0.12
CA LEU A 19 -10.11 -6.10 -1.03
C LEU A 19 -11.42 -5.33 -1.24
N LEU A 20 -12.51 -6.05 -1.53
CA LEU A 20 -13.81 -5.47 -1.83
C LEU A 20 -14.67 -5.23 -0.57
N GLN A 21 -14.22 -5.72 0.58
CA GLN A 21 -14.91 -5.54 1.86
C GLN A 21 -14.41 -4.27 2.59
N ARG A 22 -13.19 -3.83 2.27
CA ARG A 22 -12.55 -2.64 2.81
C ARG A 22 -12.93 -1.40 2.02
N SER A 23 -13.00 -0.28 2.71
CA SER A 23 -13.00 1.04 2.09
C SER A 23 -11.67 1.32 1.38
N ASP A 24 -11.67 2.25 0.43
CA ASP A 24 -10.45 2.71 -0.23
C ASP A 24 -9.41 3.25 0.77
N GLU A 25 -9.86 3.89 1.85
CA GLU A 25 -8.97 4.38 2.91
C GLU A 25 -8.28 3.24 3.67
N GLU A 26 -9.02 2.17 4.01
CA GLU A 26 -8.44 0.98 4.62
C GLU A 26 -7.49 0.25 3.66
N ASN A 27 -7.86 0.14 2.39
CA ASN A 27 -6.99 -0.42 1.35
C ASN A 27 -5.73 0.44 1.13
N PHE A 28 -5.83 1.76 1.28
CA PHE A 28 -4.69 2.66 1.21
C PHE A 28 -3.75 2.51 2.40
N ARG A 29 -4.27 2.41 3.63
CA ARG A 29 -3.44 2.09 4.81
C ARG A 29 -2.72 0.75 4.63
N ALA A 30 -3.44 -0.26 4.14
CA ALA A 30 -2.86 -1.55 3.82
C ALA A 30 -1.74 -1.45 2.77
N LEU A 31 -1.90 -0.61 1.74
CA LEU A 31 -0.88 -0.37 0.72
C LEU A 31 0.40 0.21 1.33
N LEU A 32 0.27 1.22 2.19
CA LEU A 32 1.42 1.85 2.86
C LEU A 32 2.16 0.88 3.77
N GLU A 33 1.43 0.01 4.47
CA GLU A 33 2.02 -1.05 5.27
C GLU A 33 2.83 -2.04 4.42
N GLN A 34 2.30 -2.45 3.25
CA GLN A 34 3.06 -3.30 2.33
C GLN A 34 4.33 -2.58 1.81
N ALA A 35 4.22 -1.29 1.48
CA ALA A 35 5.37 -0.50 1.05
C ALA A 35 6.45 -0.40 2.14
N ARG A 36 6.04 -0.20 3.40
CA ARG A 36 6.94 -0.14 4.56
C ARG A 36 7.66 -1.47 4.76
N ARG A 37 6.93 -2.58 4.77
CA ARG A 37 7.49 -3.94 4.92
C ARG A 37 8.50 -4.27 3.84
N VAL A 38 8.17 -3.98 2.57
CA VAL A 38 9.10 -4.18 1.45
C VAL A 38 10.34 -3.31 1.59
N SER A 39 10.19 -2.06 2.01
CA SER A 39 11.33 -1.13 2.18
C SER A 39 12.25 -1.54 3.33
N ARG A 40 11.73 -2.17 4.38
CA ARG A 40 12.47 -2.60 5.57
C ARG A 40 12.99 -4.04 5.51
N GLY A 41 12.55 -4.82 4.53
CA GLY A 41 12.86 -6.26 4.51
C GLY A 41 12.11 -7.08 5.56
N GLU A 42 10.99 -6.56 6.07
CA GLU A 42 10.20 -7.16 7.15
C GLU A 42 9.03 -7.98 6.57
N TYR A 43 9.32 -9.21 6.16
CA TYR A 43 8.33 -10.09 5.54
C TYR A 43 7.70 -11.04 6.56
N GLU A 44 6.36 -11.09 6.60
CA GLU A 44 5.61 -12.10 7.37
C GLU A 44 5.64 -13.46 6.64
N THR A 45 5.66 -13.41 5.32
CA THR A 45 5.75 -14.59 4.44
C THR A 45 6.97 -14.40 3.52
N GLY A 46 6.79 -14.37 2.19
CA GLY A 46 7.86 -14.07 1.24
C GLY A 46 7.82 -12.63 0.71
N LEU A 47 8.97 -12.09 0.30
CA LEU A 47 9.03 -10.81 -0.44
C LEU A 47 8.04 -10.79 -1.63
N TYR A 48 7.96 -11.89 -2.37
CA TYR A 48 7.08 -12.00 -3.52
C TYR A 48 5.62 -11.76 -3.16
N ASP A 49 5.17 -12.27 -2.02
CA ASP A 49 3.80 -12.17 -1.55
C ASP A 49 3.42 -10.73 -1.20
N HIS A 50 4.32 -10.04 -0.49
CA HIS A 50 4.18 -8.62 -0.19
C HIS A 50 4.19 -7.76 -1.47
N GLN A 51 5.02 -8.09 -2.45
CA GLN A 51 5.03 -7.40 -3.76
C GLN A 51 3.74 -7.65 -4.55
N GLN A 52 3.14 -8.84 -4.47
CA GLN A 52 1.86 -9.14 -5.11
C GLN A 52 0.70 -8.43 -4.41
N ALA A 53 0.68 -8.42 -3.07
CA ALA A 53 -0.28 -7.66 -2.29
C ALA A 53 -0.20 -6.15 -2.59
N PHE A 54 1.02 -5.60 -2.66
CA PHE A 54 1.24 -4.21 -3.05
C PHE A 54 0.65 -3.91 -4.44
N ARG A 55 0.96 -4.74 -5.45
CA ARG A 55 0.44 -4.57 -6.82
C ARG A 55 -1.09 -4.63 -6.88
N LEU A 56 -1.68 -5.58 -6.16
CA LEU A 56 -3.14 -5.72 -6.07
C LEU A 56 -3.80 -4.46 -5.52
N LEU A 57 -3.33 -3.98 -4.36
CA LEU A 57 -3.86 -2.79 -3.70
C LEU A 57 -3.64 -1.53 -4.55
N TRP A 58 -2.46 -1.39 -5.16
CA TRP A 58 -2.13 -0.27 -6.03
C TRP A 58 -3.10 -0.19 -7.21
N HIS A 59 -3.30 -1.29 -7.94
CA HIS A 59 -4.19 -1.29 -9.10
C HIS A 59 -5.64 -1.02 -8.73
N HIS A 60 -6.11 -1.54 -7.59
CA HIS A 60 -7.45 -1.27 -7.10
C HIS A 60 -7.66 0.23 -6.85
N LEU A 61 -6.76 0.86 -6.09
CA LEU A 61 -6.85 2.28 -5.70
C LEU A 61 -6.57 3.24 -6.86
N ASP A 62 -5.79 2.83 -7.85
CA ASP A 62 -5.58 3.62 -9.08
C ASP A 62 -6.86 3.64 -9.92
N ARG A 63 -7.52 2.48 -10.06
CA ARG A 63 -8.79 2.36 -10.80
C ARG A 63 -9.94 3.14 -10.17
N SER A 64 -10.02 3.19 -8.84
CA SER A 64 -11.02 4.03 -8.16
C SER A 64 -10.68 5.52 -8.23
N GLY A 65 -9.46 5.87 -8.65
CA GLY A 65 -8.95 7.24 -8.66
C GLY A 65 -8.49 7.73 -7.29
N TYR A 66 -8.57 6.89 -6.25
CA TYR A 66 -8.22 7.23 -4.88
C TYR A 66 -6.76 7.66 -4.77
N LEU A 67 -5.81 7.02 -5.46
CA LEU A 67 -4.39 7.41 -5.37
C LEU A 67 -4.13 8.86 -5.82
N ARG A 68 -4.85 9.33 -6.84
CA ARG A 68 -4.74 10.74 -7.28
C ARG A 68 -5.32 11.70 -6.26
N GLN A 69 -6.41 11.31 -5.59
CA GLN A 69 -7.00 12.10 -4.51
C GLN A 69 -6.06 12.14 -3.30
N ALA A 70 -5.62 10.98 -2.82
CA ALA A 70 -4.68 10.84 -1.72
C ALA A 70 -3.39 11.64 -1.94
N HIS A 71 -2.86 11.68 -3.17
CA HIS A 71 -1.70 12.50 -3.52
C HIS A 71 -1.93 14.00 -3.35
N ARG A 72 -3.11 14.50 -3.73
CA ARG A 72 -3.46 15.91 -3.54
C ARG A 72 -3.64 16.23 -2.05
N ASP A 73 -4.33 15.36 -1.32
CA ASP A 73 -4.61 15.55 0.11
C ASP A 73 -3.33 15.48 0.95
N ALA A 74 -2.46 14.52 0.66
CA ALA A 74 -1.13 14.40 1.28
C ALA A 74 -0.31 15.68 1.13
N ARG A 75 -0.33 16.28 -0.06
CA ARG A 75 0.42 17.51 -0.35
C ARG A 75 -0.11 18.68 0.48
N THR A 76 -1.43 18.81 0.57
CA THR A 76 -2.07 19.84 1.41
C THR A 76 -1.77 19.61 2.89
N ARG A 77 -1.83 18.36 3.38
CA ARG A 77 -1.55 18.03 4.77
C ARG A 77 -0.12 18.37 5.19
N LEU A 78 0.87 17.97 4.37
CA LEU A 78 2.27 18.31 4.63
C LEU A 78 2.51 19.82 4.57
N ALA A 79 1.98 20.51 3.55
CA ALA A 79 2.17 21.95 3.39
C ALA A 79 1.55 22.78 4.52
N THR A 80 0.47 22.29 5.13
CA THR A 80 -0.20 22.97 6.25
C THR A 80 0.38 22.62 7.63
N GLY A 81 1.36 21.72 7.69
CA GLY A 81 1.97 21.28 8.95
C GLY A 81 1.01 20.58 9.91
N ARG A 82 -0.10 20.02 9.37
CA ARG A 82 -1.16 19.39 10.17
C ARG A 82 -0.96 17.90 10.41
N ALA A 83 0.04 17.29 9.76
CA ALA A 83 0.38 15.89 9.94
C ALA A 83 1.24 15.70 11.20
N THR A 84 0.97 14.64 11.96
CA THR A 84 1.90 14.21 13.01
C THR A 84 3.22 13.74 12.38
N PRO A 85 4.34 13.64 13.14
CA PRO A 85 5.59 13.15 12.56
C PRO A 85 5.47 11.77 11.90
N ASP A 86 4.74 10.84 12.53
CA ASP A 86 4.51 9.50 11.98
C ASP A 86 3.66 9.55 10.71
N GLU A 87 2.61 10.37 10.70
CA GLU A 87 1.79 10.58 9.51
C GLU A 87 2.61 11.22 8.39
N ALA A 88 3.45 12.20 8.69
CA ALA A 88 4.32 12.85 7.71
C ALA A 88 5.26 11.84 7.05
N ALA A 89 5.89 10.95 7.83
CA ALA A 89 6.73 9.88 7.31
C ALA A 89 5.96 8.91 6.40
N GLU A 90 4.70 8.60 6.71
CA GLU A 90 3.83 7.79 5.85
C GLU A 90 3.47 8.49 4.54
N LEU A 91 3.18 9.79 4.58
CA LEU A 91 2.89 10.58 3.39
C LEU A 91 4.14 10.74 2.50
N GLU A 92 5.33 10.88 3.09
CA GLU A 92 6.59 10.92 2.35
C GLU A 92 6.94 9.58 1.70
N LEU A 93 6.73 8.46 2.42
CA LEU A 93 6.84 7.12 1.84
C LEU A 93 5.89 6.98 0.66
N PHE A 94 4.63 7.41 0.83
CA PHE A 94 3.66 7.40 -0.25
C PHE A 94 4.12 8.20 -1.47
N PHE A 95 4.62 9.43 -1.30
CA PHE A 95 5.14 10.23 -2.41
C PHE A 95 6.30 9.56 -3.13
N THR A 96 7.23 8.96 -2.38
CA THR A 96 8.38 8.23 -2.93
C THR A 96 7.93 7.08 -3.81
N VAL A 97 7.04 6.24 -3.28
CA VAL A 97 6.50 5.09 -4.01
C VAL A 97 5.68 5.54 -5.22
N TYR A 98 4.86 6.58 -5.07
CA TYR A 98 4.04 7.11 -6.15
C TYR A 98 4.90 7.64 -7.30
N ALA A 99 5.95 8.41 -7.01
CA ALA A 99 6.90 8.88 -8.01
C ALA A 99 7.62 7.71 -8.72
N GLN A 100 8.05 6.69 -7.98
CA GLN A 100 8.71 5.51 -8.54
C GLN A 100 7.81 4.73 -9.49
N VAL A 101 6.57 4.43 -9.10
CA VAL A 101 5.62 3.69 -9.94
C VAL A 101 5.32 4.48 -11.22
N ARG A 102 5.12 5.81 -11.12
CA ARG A 102 4.88 6.66 -12.29
C ARG A 102 6.10 6.76 -13.21
N SER A 103 7.30 6.82 -12.66
CA SER A 103 8.56 6.81 -13.44
C SER A 103 8.76 5.49 -14.18
N VAL A 104 8.47 4.35 -13.55
CA VAL A 104 8.50 3.05 -14.22
C VAL A 104 7.48 3.01 -15.34
N ALA A 105 6.23 3.39 -15.08
CA ALA A 105 5.17 3.38 -16.09
C ALA A 105 5.50 4.24 -17.31
N ALA A 106 6.12 5.41 -17.10
CA ALA A 106 6.53 6.31 -18.19
C ALA A 106 7.68 5.76 -19.05
N ARG A 107 8.52 4.86 -18.52
CA ARG A 107 9.60 4.21 -19.27
C ARG A 107 9.12 2.99 -20.08
N THR A 108 7.96 2.45 -19.74
CA THR A 108 7.40 1.23 -20.34
C THR A 108 6.20 1.50 -21.27
N ALA A 109 5.84 2.77 -21.46
CA ALA A 109 4.78 3.23 -22.36
C ALA A 109 5.39 3.74 -23.67
#